data_AF-A0A7X6SQ24-F1
#
_entry.id   AF-A0A7X6SQ24-F1
#
_cell.length_a   1.000
_cell.length_b   1.000
_cell.length_c   1.000
_cell.angle_alpha   90.00
_cell.angle_beta   90.00
_cell.angle_gamma   90.00
#
_symmetry.space_group_name_H-M   'P 1'
#
loop_
_entity.id
_entity.type
_entity.pdbx_description
1 polymer ?
#
loop_
_entity_poly.entity_id
_entity_poly.type
_entity_poly.pdbx_seq_one_letter_code
_entity_poly.pdbx_strand_id
1 'polypeptide(L)'
;MVSLTGLYNCSGSSDPAQWSTEKTDQWFEKGEWLNGWQVAPDESINRKSFAISYFRNKDRWDKAFAFLRDNDLSALELKRYDIDGDNVYAPVSEYLTKNEEDARYEAHR
;
A
#
# COMPACT_ATOMS: atom_id res chain seq x y z
N MET A 1 -28.45 -17.79 -33.45
CA MET A 1 -29.01 -17.73 -32.10
C MET A 1 -28.13 -16.78 -31.32
N VAL A 2 -28.68 -15.62 -30.94
CA VAL A 2 -27.95 -14.52 -30.32
C VAL A 2 -27.68 -14.90 -28.86
N SER A 3 -26.42 -15.04 -28.47
CA SER A 3 -26.05 -15.04 -27.05
C SER A 3 -25.36 -13.73 -26.73
N LEU A 4 -26.09 -12.92 -25.98
CA LEU A 4 -25.73 -11.63 -25.40
C LEU A 4 -24.37 -11.72 -24.68
N THR A 5 -23.38 -11.00 -25.21
CA THR A 5 -22.26 -10.47 -24.43
C THR A 5 -22.80 -9.43 -23.45
N GLY A 6 -22.96 -9.82 -22.18
CA GLY A 6 -23.22 -8.90 -21.08
C GLY A 6 -21.92 -8.36 -20.51
N LEU A 7 -21.34 -7.35 -21.16
CA LEU A 7 -20.28 -6.54 -20.53
C LEU A 7 -20.98 -5.52 -19.62
N TYR A 8 -20.93 -5.75 -18.31
CA TYR A 8 -21.21 -4.71 -17.32
C TYR A 8 -20.08 -3.67 -17.40
N ASN A 9 -20.23 -2.70 -18.31
CA ASN A 9 -19.37 -1.53 -18.36
C ASN A 9 -19.75 -0.60 -17.20
N CYS A 10 -19.19 -0.85 -16.02
CA CYS A 10 -19.19 0.13 -14.94
C CYS A 10 -18.37 1.34 -15.42
N SER A 11 -19.05 2.41 -15.86
CA SER A 11 -18.47 3.70 -16.24
C SER A 11 -17.98 4.47 -14.99
N GLY A 12 -17.07 3.86 -14.23
CA GLY A 12 -16.41 4.52 -13.12
C GLY A 12 -15.05 5.05 -13.58
N SER A 13 -14.74 6.31 -13.27
CA SER A 13 -13.40 6.90 -13.51
C SER A 13 -12.30 5.95 -13.03
N SER A 14 -11.24 5.79 -13.83
CA SER A 14 -10.04 5.03 -13.45
C SER A 14 -9.19 5.76 -12.41
N ASP A 15 -9.41 7.07 -12.22
CA ASP A 15 -8.70 7.89 -11.24
C ASP A 15 -9.37 7.76 -9.85
N PRO A 16 -8.65 7.22 -8.84
CA PRO A 16 -9.18 7.09 -7.49
C PRO A 16 -9.58 8.40 -6.84
N ALA A 17 -9.07 9.55 -7.28
CA ALA A 17 -9.49 10.85 -6.75
C ALA A 17 -10.99 11.08 -6.94
N GLN A 18 -11.59 10.52 -8.01
CA GLN A 18 -13.00 10.69 -8.36
C GLN A 18 -13.92 9.59 -7.81
N TRP A 19 -13.38 8.58 -7.11
CA TRP A 19 -14.20 7.49 -6.57
C TRP A 19 -15.09 7.92 -5.41
N SER A 20 -16.27 7.33 -5.30
CA SER A 20 -17.08 7.42 -4.08
C SER A 20 -16.43 6.61 -2.93
N THR A 21 -16.93 6.80 -1.72
CA THR A 21 -16.52 6.01 -0.55
C THR A 21 -16.76 4.52 -0.79
N GLU A 22 -17.94 4.16 -1.28
CA GLU A 22 -18.33 2.76 -1.53
C GLU A 22 -17.41 2.09 -2.55
N LYS A 23 -17.04 2.79 -3.63
CA LYS A 23 -16.11 2.26 -4.63
C LYS A 23 -14.70 2.08 -4.05
N THR A 24 -14.26 3.01 -3.20
CA THR A 24 -12.96 2.95 -2.53
C THR A 24 -12.92 1.77 -1.57
N ASP A 25 -13.97 1.57 -0.78
CA ASP A 25 -14.09 0.43 0.13
C ASP A 25 -14.10 -0.88 -0.62
N GLN A 26 -14.92 -1.01 -1.68
CA GLN A 26 -14.95 -2.21 -2.50
C GLN A 26 -13.58 -2.57 -3.11
N TRP A 27 -12.81 -1.57 -3.55
CA TRP A 27 -11.44 -1.80 -4.02
C TRP A 27 -10.51 -2.24 -2.89
N PHE A 28 -10.60 -1.58 -1.72
CA PHE A 28 -9.75 -1.88 -0.58
C PHE A 28 -9.99 -3.31 -0.05
N GLU A 29 -11.25 -3.70 0.13
CA GLU A 29 -11.66 -5.01 0.65
C GLU A 29 -11.33 -6.17 -0.31
N LYS A 30 -11.22 -5.91 -1.62
CA LYS A 30 -10.74 -6.92 -2.57
C LYS A 30 -9.29 -7.33 -2.30
N GLY A 31 -8.51 -6.47 -1.66
CA GLY A 31 -7.14 -6.79 -1.23
C GLY A 31 -6.15 -7.03 -2.37
N GLU A 32 -6.48 -6.74 -3.64
CA GLU A 32 -5.56 -6.95 -4.78
C GLU A 32 -4.23 -6.19 -4.59
N TRP A 33 -4.29 -5.04 -3.91
CA TRP A 33 -3.13 -4.21 -3.55
C TRP A 33 -2.18 -4.88 -2.56
N LEU A 34 -2.61 -5.89 -1.80
CA LEU A 34 -1.73 -6.67 -0.91
C LEU A 34 -0.69 -7.48 -1.68
N ASN A 35 -0.88 -7.69 -2.99
CA ASN A 35 0.04 -8.45 -3.84
C ASN A 35 0.38 -9.85 -3.26
N GLY A 36 -0.63 -10.51 -2.65
CA GLY A 36 -0.47 -11.83 -2.02
C GLY A 36 0.15 -11.82 -0.62
N TRP A 37 0.49 -10.65 -0.07
CA TRP A 37 0.91 -10.52 1.33
C TRP A 37 -0.26 -10.81 2.28
N GLN A 38 -0.11 -11.81 3.13
CA GLN A 38 -1.17 -12.29 4.03
C GLN A 38 -1.13 -11.50 5.35
N VAL A 39 -1.57 -10.24 5.31
CA VAL A 39 -1.68 -9.38 6.50
C VAL A 39 -3.04 -8.71 6.57
N ALA A 40 -3.45 -8.40 7.80
CA ALA A 40 -4.64 -7.61 8.05
C ALA A 40 -4.27 -6.11 8.08
N PRO A 41 -4.88 -5.26 7.22
CA PRO A 41 -4.75 -3.83 7.36
C PRO A 41 -5.39 -3.32 8.66
N ASP A 42 -4.79 -2.30 9.26
CA ASP A 42 -5.34 -1.61 10.43
C ASP A 42 -6.54 -0.72 10.04
N GLU A 43 -7.51 -0.58 10.94
CA GLU A 43 -8.73 0.21 10.71
C GLU A 43 -8.48 1.71 10.54
N SER A 44 -7.34 2.22 11.03
CA SER A 44 -6.96 3.63 10.93
C SER A 44 -6.54 4.08 9.53
N ILE A 45 -6.41 3.15 8.57
CA ILE A 45 -5.97 3.47 7.20
C ILE A 45 -7.01 4.37 6.51
N ASN A 46 -6.55 5.55 6.07
CA ASN A 46 -7.34 6.38 5.16
C ASN A 46 -7.35 5.74 3.75
N ARG A 47 -8.38 4.94 3.49
CA ARG A 47 -8.55 4.15 2.25
C ARG A 47 -8.53 5.01 0.99
N LYS A 48 -9.12 6.21 1.03
CA LYS A 48 -9.17 7.14 -0.11
C LYS A 48 -7.78 7.68 -0.47
N SER A 49 -7.06 8.18 0.54
CA SER A 49 -5.69 8.67 0.36
C SER A 49 -4.75 7.54 -0.10
N PHE A 50 -4.92 6.35 0.47
CA PHE A 50 -4.16 5.18 0.05
C PHE A 50 -4.44 4.79 -1.41
N ALA A 51 -5.70 4.72 -1.83
CA ALA A 51 -6.06 4.44 -3.23
C ALA A 51 -5.40 5.45 -4.19
N ILE A 52 -5.49 6.74 -3.91
CA ILE A 52 -4.86 7.78 -4.75
C ILE A 52 -3.34 7.57 -4.83
N SER A 53 -2.67 7.32 -3.71
CA SER A 53 -1.22 7.08 -3.66
C SER A 53 -0.82 5.80 -4.41
N TYR A 54 -1.58 4.73 -4.19
CA TYR A 54 -1.33 3.42 -4.80
C TYR A 54 -1.40 3.51 -6.32
N PHE A 55 -2.48 4.05 -6.89
CA PHE A 55 -2.58 4.14 -8.36
C PHE A 55 -1.62 5.16 -8.97
N ARG A 56 -1.27 6.24 -8.25
CA ARG A 56 -0.27 7.21 -8.72
C ARG A 56 1.13 6.59 -8.81
N ASN A 57 1.48 5.68 -7.91
CA ASN A 57 2.81 5.10 -7.79
C ASN A 57 2.77 3.56 -7.73
N LYS A 58 1.95 2.92 -8.57
CA LYS A 58 1.61 1.50 -8.43
C LYS A 58 2.84 0.58 -8.39
N ASP A 59 3.78 0.79 -9.31
CA ASP A 59 5.02 0.01 -9.39
C ASP A 59 5.84 0.08 -8.08
N ARG A 60 5.91 1.25 -7.44
CA ARG A 60 6.62 1.43 -6.17
C ARG A 60 5.94 0.69 -5.03
N TRP A 61 4.62 0.78 -4.94
CA TRP A 61 3.84 0.05 -3.94
C TRP A 61 3.90 -1.46 -4.13
N ASP A 62 3.81 -1.93 -5.38
CA ASP A 62 3.91 -3.36 -5.70
C ASP A 62 5.27 -3.93 -5.26
N LYS A 63 6.37 -3.19 -5.53
CA LYS A 63 7.73 -3.56 -5.10
C LYS A 63 7.87 -3.54 -3.57
N ALA A 64 7.32 -2.52 -2.90
CA ALA A 64 7.36 -2.44 -1.44
C ALA A 64 6.61 -3.61 -0.78
N PHE A 65 5.39 -3.93 -1.24
CA PHE A 65 4.64 -5.06 -0.69
C PHE A 65 5.24 -6.41 -1.08
N ALA A 66 5.84 -6.55 -2.26
CA ALA A 66 6.61 -7.75 -2.60
C ALA A 66 7.79 -7.96 -1.65
N PHE A 67 8.54 -6.89 -1.33
CA PHE A 67 9.63 -6.97 -0.35
C PHE A 67 9.11 -7.43 1.03
N LEU A 68 8.01 -6.83 1.52
CA LEU A 68 7.42 -7.22 2.81
C LEU A 68 6.88 -8.65 2.84
N ARG A 69 6.37 -9.14 1.70
CA ARG A 69 5.88 -10.52 1.54
C ARG A 69 7.00 -11.55 1.48
N ASP A 70 8.05 -11.25 0.74
CA ASP A 70 9.07 -12.23 0.34
C ASP A 70 10.22 -12.37 1.35
N ASN A 71 10.29 -11.50 2.37
CA ASN A 71 11.36 -11.49 3.36
C ASN A 71 10.85 -11.86 4.76
N ASP A 72 11.63 -12.64 5.48
CA ASP A 72 11.46 -12.80 6.93
C ASP A 72 11.96 -11.54 7.64
N LEU A 73 11.01 -10.68 8.01
CA LEU A 73 11.30 -9.39 8.63
C LEU A 73 12.04 -9.53 9.97
N SER A 74 11.92 -10.68 10.65
CA SER A 74 12.60 -10.94 11.93
C SER A 74 14.06 -11.32 11.76
N ALA A 75 14.47 -11.71 10.56
CA ALA A 75 15.83 -12.15 10.24
C ALA A 75 16.60 -11.15 9.37
N LEU A 76 16.03 -9.98 9.05
CA LEU A 76 16.70 -8.96 8.27
C LEU A 76 17.89 -8.38 9.04
N GLU A 77 19.05 -8.30 8.37
CA GLU A 77 20.21 -7.57 8.89
C GLU A 77 19.90 -6.07 9.07
N LEU A 78 20.53 -5.45 10.08
CA LEU A 78 20.41 -4.03 10.38
C LEU A 78 21.14 -3.17 9.33
N LYS A 79 20.46 -2.92 8.22
CA LYS A 79 20.97 -2.10 7.12
C LYS A 79 19.83 -1.51 6.30
N ARG A 80 20.20 -0.64 5.35
CA ARG A 80 19.31 -0.19 4.28
C ARG A 80 19.27 -1.24 3.16
N TYR A 81 18.06 -1.63 2.77
CA TYR A 81 17.79 -2.43 1.58
C TYR A 81 17.24 -1.53 0.48
N ASP A 82 17.95 -1.42 -0.64
CA ASP A 82 17.48 -0.70 -1.81
C ASP A 82 16.57 -1.60 -2.65
N ILE A 83 15.28 -1.28 -2.68
CA ILE A 83 14.25 -2.07 -3.38
C ILE A 83 14.08 -1.55 -4.82
N ASP A 84 14.14 -0.23 -5.01
CA ASP A 84 14.08 0.45 -6.31
C ASP A 84 15.04 1.65 -6.33
N GLY A 85 16.33 1.37 -6.06
CA GLY A 85 17.35 2.42 -5.87
C GLY A 85 16.95 3.38 -4.74
N ASP A 86 16.98 4.68 -5.02
CA ASP A 86 16.56 5.71 -4.05
C ASP A 86 15.03 5.99 -4.05
N ASN A 87 14.25 5.36 -4.93
CA ASN A 87 12.80 5.59 -4.99
C ASN A 87 12.03 4.83 -3.92
N VAL A 88 12.48 3.62 -3.60
CA VAL A 88 11.89 2.72 -2.58
C VAL A 88 13.03 2.00 -1.88
N TYR A 89 13.14 2.19 -0.58
CA TYR A 89 14.14 1.53 0.25
C TYR A 89 13.57 1.24 1.63
N ALA A 90 14.08 0.19 2.29
CA ALA A 90 13.71 -0.21 3.63
C ALA A 90 14.93 -0.06 4.56
N PRO A 91 14.99 0.97 5.42
CA PRO A 91 15.98 1.05 6.47
C PRO A 91 15.56 0.15 7.64
N VAL A 92 16.33 -0.91 7.90
CA VAL A 92 16.14 -1.80 9.05
C VAL A 92 17.07 -1.37 10.17
N SER A 93 16.52 -1.13 11.35
CA SER A 93 17.26 -0.67 12.52
C SER A 93 16.63 -1.20 13.80
N GLU A 94 17.45 -1.24 14.86
CA GLU A 94 17.01 -1.49 16.23
C GLU A 94 17.23 -0.21 17.07
N TYR A 95 16.28 0.07 17.96
CA TYR A 95 16.38 1.21 18.87
C TYR A 95 15.67 0.91 20.20
N LEU A 96 16.07 1.66 21.23
CA LEU A 96 15.34 1.70 22.49
C LEU A 96 14.23 2.74 22.36
N THR A 97 12.99 2.34 22.65
CA THR A 97 11.83 3.24 22.64
C THR A 97 12.06 4.41 23.60
N LYS A 98 11.72 5.62 23.14
CA LYS A 98 11.82 6.85 23.93
C LYS A 98 10.50 7.12 24.65
N ASN A 99 10.55 7.86 25.73
CA ASN A 99 9.34 8.40 26.33
C ASN A 99 8.68 9.42 25.40
N GLU A 100 7.38 9.64 25.59
CA GLU A 100 6.59 10.56 24.76
C GLU A 100 7.13 11.99 24.84
N GLU A 101 7.52 12.45 26.03
CA GLU A 101 8.07 13.79 26.27
C GLU A 101 9.41 14.06 25.56
N ASP A 102 10.14 12.99 25.21
CA ASP A 102 11.45 13.06 24.54
C ASP A 102 11.35 12.90 23.00
N ALA A 103 10.19 12.46 22.51
CA ALA A 103 9.95 12.24 21.09
C ALA A 103 9.78 13.57 20.35
N ARG A 104 10.39 13.69 19.16
CA ARG A 104 10.25 14.86 18.29
C ARG A 104 9.27 14.55 17.16
N TYR A 105 8.45 15.52 16.79
CA TYR A 105 7.57 15.39 15.63
C TYR A 105 8.37 15.34 14.32
N GLU A 106 7.95 14.47 13.42
CA GLU A 106 8.58 14.26 12.11
C GLU A 106 7.56 14.45 10.99
N ALA A 107 8.03 14.86 9.81
CA ALA A 107 7.22 15.05 8.61
C ALA A 107 8.04 14.80 7.34
N HIS A 108 7.37 14.30 6.30
CA HIS A 108 7.95 14.03 4.98
C HIS A 108 7.20 14.82 3.91
N ARG A 109 7.87 15.13 2.78
CA ARG A 109 7.30 15.89 1.65
C ARG A 109 6.93 14.99 0.49
#